data_AF-A0A2H4ZXS4-F1
#
_entry.id   AF-A0A2H4ZXS4-F1
#
_cell.length_a   1.000
_cell.length_b   1.000
_cell.length_c   1.000
_cell.angle_alpha   90.00
_cell.angle_beta   90.00
_cell.angle_gamma   90.00
#
_symmetry.space_group_name_H-M   'P 1'
#
loop_
_entity.id
_entity.type
_entity.pdbx_description
1 polymer ?
#
loop_
_entity_poly.entity_id
_entity_poly.type
_entity_poly.pdbx_seq_one_letter_code
_entity_poly.pdbx_strand_id
1 'polypeptide(L)'
;MQQHTTVIDKAAMALSGGLMLLGVVVLGIVEILAGKPYSAAPLTNEAGEVIATPMVDPTLRTGLVLAGILVLALYGLYKLVAPMKGAAATTQQDVTAD
;
A
#
# COMPACT_ATOMS: atom_id res chain seq x y z
N MET A 1 -13.59 0.32 -24.31
CA MET A 1 -12.79 -0.71 -23.61
C MET A 1 -13.16 -0.68 -22.12
N GLN A 2 -14.14 -1.46 -21.70
CA GLN A 2 -14.51 -1.57 -20.29
C GLN A 2 -13.55 -2.60 -19.65
N GLN A 3 -12.43 -2.16 -19.07
CA GLN A 3 -11.59 -3.07 -18.29
C GLN A 3 -12.27 -3.31 -16.93
N HIS A 4 -12.83 -4.51 -16.75
CA HIS A 4 -13.39 -4.93 -15.46
C HIS A 4 -12.26 -5.35 -14.52
N THR A 5 -11.86 -4.47 -13.61
CA THR A 5 -11.00 -4.80 -12.46
C THR A 5 -11.68 -5.87 -11.61
N THR A 6 -11.03 -7.02 -11.42
CA THR A 6 -11.62 -8.12 -10.63
C THR A 6 -11.74 -7.74 -9.15
N VAL A 7 -12.51 -8.50 -8.38
CA VAL A 7 -12.60 -8.30 -6.92
C VAL A 7 -11.23 -8.44 -6.25
N ILE A 8 -10.42 -9.41 -6.71
CA ILE A 8 -9.06 -9.63 -6.20
C ILE A 8 -8.16 -8.42 -6.53
N ASP A 9 -8.30 -7.88 -7.74
CA ASP A 9 -7.55 -6.69 -8.16
C ASP A 9 -7.89 -5.49 -7.27
N LYS A 10 -9.18 -5.28 -6.97
CA LYS A 10 -9.62 -4.22 -6.05
C LYS A 10 -9.13 -4.45 -4.63
N ALA A 11 -9.22 -5.67 -4.14
CA ALA A 11 -8.78 -6.02 -2.79
C ALA A 11 -7.27 -5.80 -2.62
N ALA A 12 -6.45 -6.22 -3.58
CA ALA A 12 -5.01 -6.00 -3.55
C ALA A 12 -4.66 -4.52 -3.51
N MET A 13 -5.28 -3.71 -4.39
CA MET A 13 -5.06 -2.26 -4.44
C MET A 13 -5.56 -1.55 -3.17
N ALA A 14 -6.75 -1.91 -2.68
CA ALA A 14 -7.33 -1.31 -1.48
C ALA A 14 -6.52 -1.66 -0.23
N LEU A 15 -6.06 -2.90 -0.09
CA LEU A 15 -5.24 -3.33 1.03
C LEU A 15 -3.87 -2.65 0.99
N SER A 16 -3.16 -2.69 -0.15
CA SER A 16 -1.84 -2.09 -0.26
C SER A 16 -1.89 -0.57 -0.04
N GLY A 17 -2.82 0.11 -0.71
CA GLY A 17 -3.01 1.56 -0.56
C GLY A 17 -3.49 1.94 0.83
N GLY A 18 -4.41 1.16 1.40
CA GLY A 18 -4.92 1.37 2.75
C GLY A 18 -3.83 1.25 3.82
N LEU A 19 -2.97 0.25 3.72
CA LEU A 19 -1.82 0.08 4.64
C LEU A 19 -0.84 1.25 4.55
N MET A 20 -0.53 1.71 3.33
CA MET A 20 0.35 2.88 3.15
C MET A 20 -0.29 4.17 3.68
N LEU A 21 -1.57 4.42 3.38
CA LEU A 21 -2.29 5.60 3.87
C LEU A 21 -2.42 5.59 5.39
N LEU A 22 -2.66 4.43 5.99
CA LEU A 22 -2.69 4.27 7.43
C LEU A 22 -1.31 4.62 8.03
N GLY A 23 -0.24 4.01 7.52
CA GLY A 23 1.12 4.20 8.01
C GLY A 23 1.65 5.63 7.87
N VAL A 24 1.32 6.30 6.78
CA VAL A 24 1.82 7.66 6.46
C VAL A 24 0.88 8.74 6.99
N VAL A 25 -0.37 8.74 6.51
CA VAL A 25 -1.29 9.88 6.69
C VAL A 25 -2.02 9.78 8.02
N VAL A 26 -2.68 8.66 8.29
CA VAL A 26 -3.51 8.50 9.49
C VAL A 26 -2.64 8.56 10.74
N LEU A 27 -1.57 7.76 10.78
CA LEU A 27 -0.63 7.83 11.91
C LEU A 27 0.06 9.20 11.96
N GLY A 28 0.34 9.87 10.84
CA GLY A 28 0.86 11.24 10.84
C GLY A 28 -0.07 12.24 11.53
N ILE A 29 -1.37 12.19 11.22
CA ILE A 29 -2.40 13.02 11.87
C ILE A 29 -2.44 12.73 13.37
N VAL A 30 -2.39 11.45 13.75
CA VAL A 30 -2.35 11.02 15.15
C VAL A 30 -1.14 11.60 15.89
N GLU A 31 0.04 11.69 15.25
CA GLU A 31 1.22 12.35 15.86
C GLU A 31 1.02 13.86 16.02
N ILE A 32 0.42 14.52 15.03
CA ILE A 32 0.16 15.97 15.08
C ILE A 32 -0.73 16.29 16.28
N LEU A 33 -1.75 15.47 16.52
CA LEU A 33 -2.64 15.61 17.66
C LEU A 33 -1.94 15.30 19.00
N ALA A 34 -0.95 14.40 19.00
CA ALA A 34 -0.17 14.03 20.18
C ALA A 34 0.90 15.07 20.57
N GLY A 35 1.42 15.83 19.60
CA GLY A 35 2.42 16.87 19.82
C GLY A 35 3.84 16.49 19.38
N LYS A 36 4.84 17.27 19.82
CA LYS A 36 6.25 17.03 19.51
C LYS A 36 6.68 15.64 20.01
N PRO A 37 7.57 14.92 19.29
CA PRO A 37 8.57 15.42 18.34
C PRO A 37 8.15 15.59 16.87
N TYR A 38 6.94 15.20 16.46
CA TYR A 38 6.47 15.18 15.06
C TYR A 38 7.37 14.39 14.07
N SER A 39 8.38 13.70 14.57
CA SER A 39 9.38 12.98 13.80
C SER A 39 9.59 11.60 14.38
N ALA A 40 10.29 10.73 13.65
CA ALA A 40 10.66 9.40 14.13
C ALA A 40 11.76 9.43 15.22
N ALA A 41 12.43 10.56 15.43
CA ALA A 41 13.49 10.69 16.40
C ALA A 41 12.97 11.27 17.74
N PRO A 42 13.49 10.78 18.88
CA PRO A 42 13.29 11.44 20.16
C PRO A 42 13.76 12.89 20.14
N LEU A 43 13.08 13.77 20.87
CA LEU A 43 13.52 15.14 21.08
C LEU A 43 14.48 15.20 22.27
N THR A 44 15.63 15.83 22.09
CA THR A 44 16.65 16.01 23.15
C THR A 44 16.85 17.48 23.50
N ASN A 45 17.34 17.75 24.71
CA ASN A 45 17.83 19.07 25.12
C ASN A 45 19.31 19.28 24.75
N GLU A 46 19.88 20.45 25.08
CA GLU A 46 21.29 20.79 24.82
C GLU A 46 22.30 19.87 25.56
N ALA A 47 21.86 19.20 26.63
CA ALA A 47 22.66 18.23 27.37
C ALA A 47 22.54 16.80 26.80
N GLY A 48 21.71 16.59 25.77
CA GLY A 48 21.46 15.28 25.14
C GLY A 48 20.43 14.41 25.87
N GLU A 49 19.74 14.93 26.87
CA GLU A 49 18.69 14.20 27.59
C GLU A 49 17.39 14.17 26.76
N VAL A 50 16.73 13.01 26.73
CA VAL A 50 15.46 12.82 25.99
C VAL A 50 14.31 13.47 26.75
N ILE A 51 13.67 14.46 26.13
CA ILE A 51 12.56 15.22 26.71
C ILE A 51 11.19 14.82 26.13
N ALA A 52 11.16 14.16 24.97
CA ALA A 52 9.93 13.60 24.39
C ALA A 52 10.25 12.47 23.41
N THR A 53 9.38 11.47 23.34
CA THR A 53 9.45 10.37 22.37
C THR A 53 8.23 10.39 21.46
N PRO A 54 8.34 9.87 20.22
CA PRO A 54 7.19 9.72 19.34
C PRO A 54 6.10 8.87 20.01
N MET A 55 4.83 9.22 19.79
CA MET A 55 3.73 8.46 20.38
C MET A 55 3.57 7.08 19.71
N VAL A 56 3.75 7.04 18.39
CA VAL A 56 3.68 5.79 17.63
C VAL A 56 5.09 5.37 17.23
N ASP A 57 5.44 4.13 17.57
CA ASP A 57 6.74 3.54 17.25
C ASP A 57 7.06 3.68 15.74
N PRO A 58 8.23 4.25 15.38
CA PRO A 58 8.66 4.37 13.98
C PRO A 58 8.67 3.04 13.22
N THR A 59 8.94 1.93 13.90
CA THR A 59 8.94 0.57 13.36
C THR A 59 7.54 0.14 12.94
N LEU A 60 6.49 0.54 13.69
CA LEU A 60 5.11 0.24 13.31
C LEU A 60 4.67 1.05 12.09
N ARG A 61 5.03 2.34 12.03
CA ARG A 61 4.75 3.18 10.86
C ARG A 61 5.41 2.62 9.60
N THR A 62 6.71 2.38 9.67
CA THR A 62 7.47 1.84 8.54
C THR A 62 7.03 0.43 8.19
N GLY A 63 6.73 -0.40 9.20
CA GLY A 63 6.18 -1.75 9.02
C GLY A 63 4.87 -1.76 8.24
N LEU A 64 3.93 -0.85 8.53
CA LEU A 64 2.67 -0.72 7.77
C LEU A 64 2.90 -0.35 6.30
N VAL A 65 3.80 0.61 6.05
CA VAL A 65 4.14 1.02 4.68
C VAL A 65 4.78 -0.15 3.93
N LEU A 66 5.75 -0.82 4.55
CA LEU A 66 6.42 -1.98 3.96
C LEU A 66 5.45 -3.14 3.72
N ALA A 67 4.50 -3.37 4.62
CA ALA A 67 3.45 -4.37 4.42
C ALA A 67 2.58 -4.02 3.19
N GLY A 68 2.22 -2.75 3.01
CA GLY A 68 1.51 -2.28 1.82
C GLY A 68 2.31 -2.50 0.54
N ILE A 69 3.61 -2.19 0.56
CA ILE A 69 4.51 -2.43 -0.58
C ILE A 69 4.64 -3.92 -0.86
N LEU A 70 4.77 -4.74 0.18
CA LEU A 70 4.90 -6.19 0.06
C LEU A 70 3.65 -6.82 -0.58
N VAL A 71 2.46 -6.42 -0.14
CA VAL A 71 1.19 -6.86 -0.76
C VAL A 71 1.17 -6.51 -2.24
N LEU A 72 1.54 -5.27 -2.58
CA LEU A 72 1.57 -4.82 -3.97
C LEU A 72 2.60 -5.59 -4.80
N ALA A 73 3.80 -5.82 -4.25
CA ALA A 73 4.87 -6.56 -4.91
C ALA A 73 4.49 -8.01 -5.17
N LEU A 74 3.95 -8.70 -4.16
CA LEU A 74 3.48 -10.09 -4.29
C LEU A 74 2.35 -10.20 -5.32
N TYR A 75 1.40 -9.27 -5.29
CA TYR A 75 0.28 -9.27 -6.23
C TYR A 75 0.73 -8.94 -7.66
N GLY A 76 1.65 -7.99 -7.83
CA GLY A 76 2.25 -7.68 -9.13
C GLY A 76 3.02 -8.86 -9.70
N LEU A 77 3.79 -9.55 -8.86
CA LEU A 77 4.49 -10.78 -9.27
C LEU A 77 3.52 -11.89 -9.66
N TYR A 78 2.44 -12.07 -8.91
CA TYR A 78 1.36 -13.01 -9.26
C TYR A 78 0.78 -12.69 -10.64
N LYS A 79 0.45 -11.42 -10.93
CA LYS A 79 -0.08 -11.02 -12.25
C LYS A 79 0.93 -11.19 -13.38
N LEU A 80 2.23 -11.04 -13.09
CA LEU A 80 3.29 -11.21 -14.07
C LEU A 80 3.42 -12.68 -14.53
N VAL A 81 3.26 -13.63 -13.60
CA VAL A 81 3.41 -15.07 -13.91
C VAL A 81 2.07 -15.75 -14.24
N ALA A 82 0.94 -15.19 -13.82
CA ALA A 82 -0.36 -15.77 -14.08
C ALA A 82 -0.70 -15.68 -15.59
N PRO A 83 -1.03 -16.80 -16.24
CA PRO A 83 -1.40 -16.80 -17.65
C PRO A 83 -2.65 -15.95 -17.89
N MET A 84 -2.61 -15.09 -18.90
CA MET A 84 -3.75 -14.28 -19.33
C MET A 84 -4.88 -15.17 -19.84
N LYS A 85 -5.81 -15.54 -18.96
CA LYS A 85 -7.01 -16.30 -19.31
C LYS A 85 -8.02 -15.34 -19.96
N GLY A 86 -7.85 -15.07 -21.26
CA GLY A 86 -8.76 -14.18 -21.98
C GLY A 86 -8.49 -13.88 -23.45
N ALA A 87 -7.41 -14.39 -24.07
CA ALA A 87 -7.11 -14.10 -25.49
C ALA A 87 -7.64 -15.15 -26.49
N ALA A 88 -8.26 -16.25 -26.04
CA ALA A 88 -8.56 -17.40 -26.90
C ALA A 88 -10.01 -17.52 -27.41
N ALA A 89 -10.90 -16.56 -27.15
CA ALA A 89 -12.35 -16.75 -27.40
C ALA A 89 -13.01 -15.78 -28.39
N THR A 90 -12.28 -14.86 -29.05
CA THR A 90 -12.94 -13.79 -29.85
C THR A 90 -12.53 -13.73 -31.32
N THR A 91 -11.82 -14.72 -31.87
CA THR A 91 -11.34 -14.65 -33.28
C THR A 91 -12.01 -15.65 -34.22
N GLN A 92 -13.01 -16.43 -33.78
CA GLN A 92 -13.53 -17.55 -34.58
C GLN A 92 -14.97 -17.41 -35.12
N GLN A 93 -15.69 -16.30 -34.90
CA GLN A 93 -17.12 -16.24 -35.22
C GLN A 93 -17.57 -15.30 -36.34
N ASP A 94 -16.67 -14.60 -37.06
CA ASP A 94 -17.10 -13.61 -38.07
C ASP A 94 -16.42 -13.73 -39.45
N VAL A 95 -15.95 -14.92 -39.82
CA VAL A 95 -15.40 -15.19 -41.18
C VAL A 95 -16.00 -16.47 -41.76
N THR A 96 -17.32 -16.56 -41.83
CA THR A 96 -18.03 -17.44 -42.80
C THR A 96 -19.51 -17.07 -42.81
N ALA A 97 -19.88 -16.19 -43.72
CA ALA A 97 -21.20 -16.19 -44.36
C ALA A 97 -21.03 -15.53 -45.73
N ASP A 98 -20.93 -16.40 -46.74
CA ASP A 98 -21.09 -16.15 -48.19
C ASP A 98 -22.57 -15.88 -48.50
#